data_AF-A0A7K0RA33-F1
#
_entry.id   AF-A0A7K0RA33-F1
#
_cell.length_a   1.000
_cell.length_b   1.000
_cell.length_c   1.000
_cell.angle_alpha   90.00
_cell.angle_beta   90.00
_cell.angle_gamma   90.00
#
_symmetry.space_group_name_H-M   'P 1'
#
loop_
_entity.id
_entity.type
_entity.pdbx_description
1 polymer ?
#
loop_
_entity_poly.entity_id
_entity_poly.type
_entity_poly.pdbx_seq_one_letter_code
_entity_poly.pdbx_strand_id
1 'polypeptide(L)'
;MTMTAKTPAPVTICAGEFAALTGVGRERLRTWERRHGFPEPVRSPGAARRYDVGDVRRVLAVRRAIEQGVPLLEAIDGAEHGDGRQPAGRSVPDLVAALDHAPFAALVVSGPQPLEVVWVNGCLRAVPDGPSAGDDLLRSAPAFAGGAGHAALEALFAGGDGPAWIEHPSWTEHFPVATASVGWCLPQEPGTAPLAALVAIPTRAFDGELPDGDAIERQMSRLRGSLDRVNAWTVAVDDAAGALRENGGVDAASEALRRLAARIGALDAALLPVVDGTLVASPSLKGMLEPSAVDPAAFPEVAGALRDSAVDWLDLPACHAFGVPGEGAAVIVPIVAAGRTLGLLLLVFRREVPLGDAERDLLLGLATTIGFALIGSPVRA
;
A
#
# COMPACT_ATOMS: atom_id res chain seq x y z
N MET A 1 -10.13 -10.40 45.52
CA MET A 1 -9.90 -8.94 45.45
C MET A 1 -9.85 -8.57 43.98
N THR A 2 -10.90 -7.97 43.46
CA THR A 2 -11.00 -7.57 42.05
C THR A 2 -10.42 -6.16 41.92
N MET A 3 -9.30 -6.01 41.20
CA MET A 3 -8.77 -4.69 40.85
C MET A 3 -9.48 -4.19 39.60
N THR A 4 -10.37 -3.21 39.76
CA THR A 4 -10.98 -2.46 38.67
C THR A 4 -9.90 -1.57 38.03
N ALA A 5 -9.51 -1.86 36.79
CA ALA A 5 -8.62 -0.99 36.03
C ALA A 5 -9.33 0.36 35.77
N LYS A 6 -8.69 1.44 36.19
CA LYS A 6 -9.17 2.82 36.01
C LYS A 6 -8.82 3.28 34.59
N THR A 7 -9.82 3.38 33.71
CA THR A 7 -9.68 3.95 32.36
C THR A 7 -9.01 5.33 32.43
N PRO A 8 -7.91 5.59 31.68
CA PRO A 8 -7.27 6.90 31.67
C PRO A 8 -8.23 7.95 31.09
N ALA A 9 -8.22 9.15 31.67
CA ALA A 9 -9.08 10.24 31.23
C ALA A 9 -8.67 10.74 29.83
N PRO A 10 -9.62 11.08 28.95
CA PRO A 10 -9.34 11.49 27.58
C PRO A 10 -8.47 12.75 27.51
N VAL A 11 -7.45 12.71 26.65
CA VAL A 11 -6.57 13.85 26.39
C VAL A 11 -7.31 14.83 25.49
N THR A 12 -7.56 16.04 25.98
CA THR A 12 -8.29 17.08 25.24
C THR A 12 -7.39 18.25 24.87
N ILE A 13 -7.59 18.85 23.70
CA ILE A 13 -6.82 19.99 23.17
C ILE A 13 -7.73 21.19 22.84
N CYS A 14 -7.15 22.38 22.68
CA CYS A 14 -7.95 23.57 22.39
C CYS A 14 -8.45 23.58 20.93
N ALA A 15 -9.53 24.32 20.67
CA ALA A 15 -10.10 24.46 19.33
C ALA A 15 -9.09 24.96 18.27
N GLY A 16 -8.06 25.71 18.70
CA GLY A 16 -7.01 26.19 17.80
C GLY A 16 -6.07 25.10 17.31
N GLU A 17 -5.57 24.29 18.23
CA GLU A 17 -4.73 23.14 17.92
C GLU A 17 -5.52 22.07 17.15
N PHE A 18 -6.76 21.82 17.53
CA PHE A 18 -7.62 20.85 16.86
C PHE A 18 -7.91 21.24 15.40
N ALA A 19 -8.12 22.53 15.12
CA ALA A 19 -8.27 23.03 13.74
C ALA A 19 -6.97 22.88 12.92
N ALA A 20 -5.80 23.07 13.54
CA ALA A 20 -4.51 22.89 12.88
C ALA A 20 -4.25 21.41 12.54
N LEU A 21 -4.60 20.49 13.44
CA LEU A 21 -4.40 19.03 13.24
C LEU A 21 -5.36 18.44 12.20
N THR A 22 -6.60 18.92 12.15
CA THR A 22 -7.62 18.36 11.25
C THR A 22 -7.68 19.05 9.88
N GLY A 23 -7.11 20.24 9.75
CA GLY A 23 -7.27 21.08 8.56
C GLY A 23 -8.69 21.64 8.39
N VAL A 24 -9.58 21.46 9.36
CA VAL A 24 -10.94 22.00 9.36
C VAL A 24 -10.98 23.28 10.20
N GLY A 25 -11.35 24.40 9.60
CA GLY A 25 -11.38 25.70 10.28
C GLY A 25 -12.33 25.72 11.50
N ARG A 26 -11.98 26.50 12.54
CA ARG A 26 -12.71 26.59 13.82
C ARG A 26 -14.20 26.90 13.65
N GLU A 27 -14.55 27.77 12.70
CA GLU A 27 -15.95 28.15 12.45
C GLU A 27 -16.77 27.02 11.83
N ARG A 28 -16.12 26.19 11.01
CA ARG A 28 -16.73 25.01 10.39
C ARG A 28 -16.99 23.92 11.42
N LEU A 29 -16.04 23.68 12.33
CA LEU A 29 -16.22 22.80 13.49
C LEU A 29 -17.37 23.23 14.39
N ARG A 30 -17.47 24.53 14.71
CA ARG A 30 -18.60 25.08 15.49
C ARG A 30 -19.95 24.92 14.79
N THR A 31 -19.94 25.02 13.46
CA THR A 31 -21.16 24.84 12.67
C THR A 31 -21.60 23.39 12.66
N TRP A 32 -20.66 22.45 12.52
CA TRP A 32 -20.95 21.01 12.60
C TRP A 32 -21.46 20.63 13.99
N GLU A 33 -20.81 21.07 15.07
CA GLU A 33 -21.24 20.85 16.46
C GLU A 33 -22.70 21.32 16.66
N ARG A 34 -22.99 22.57 16.28
CA ARG A 34 -24.32 23.16 16.53
C ARG A 34 -25.43 22.49 15.72
N ARG A 35 -25.14 22.05 14.50
CA ARG A 35 -26.16 21.51 13.57
C ARG A 35 -26.31 20.01 13.65
N HIS A 36 -25.24 19.30 14.00
CA HIS A 36 -25.13 17.85 13.86
C HIS A 36 -24.54 17.18 15.10
N GLY A 37 -24.20 17.93 16.15
CA GLY A 37 -23.62 17.36 17.38
C GLY A 37 -22.14 16.93 17.25
N PHE A 38 -21.54 17.09 16.06
CA PHE A 38 -20.24 16.51 15.74
C PHE A 38 -19.16 17.56 15.38
N PRO A 39 -17.89 17.40 15.81
CA PRO A 39 -17.47 16.58 16.95
C PRO A 39 -17.97 17.21 18.27
N GLU A 40 -18.16 16.39 19.30
CA GLU A 40 -18.67 16.85 20.60
C GLU A 40 -17.52 17.37 21.50
N PRO A 41 -17.46 18.68 21.82
CA PRO A 41 -16.40 19.20 22.67
C PRO A 41 -16.70 19.02 24.15
N VAL A 42 -15.70 18.60 24.92
CA VAL A 42 -15.71 18.68 26.39
C VAL A 42 -15.58 20.15 26.81
N ARG A 43 -16.45 20.58 27.72
CA ARG A 43 -16.40 21.94 28.28
C ARG A 43 -15.42 22.01 29.43
N SER A 44 -14.41 22.88 29.29
CA SER A 44 -13.51 23.25 30.39
C SER A 44 -14.28 24.02 31.49
N PRO A 45 -13.82 24.05 32.75
CA PRO A 45 -14.38 24.88 33.82
C PRO A 45 -14.57 26.36 33.46
N GLY A 46 -13.81 26.88 32.47
CA GLY A 46 -13.97 28.23 31.91
C GLY A 46 -14.91 28.33 30.69
N ALA A 47 -15.80 27.35 30.47
CA ALA A 47 -16.73 27.23 29.33
C ALA A 47 -16.10 27.15 27.92
N ALA A 48 -14.77 27.12 27.82
CA ALA A 48 -14.05 26.95 26.57
C ALA A 48 -14.20 25.52 26.01
N ARG A 49 -14.35 25.41 24.68
CA ARG A 49 -14.41 24.13 23.96
C ARG A 49 -13.05 23.45 23.96
N ARG A 50 -12.99 22.22 24.45
CA ARG A 50 -11.86 21.32 24.28
C ARG A 50 -12.31 20.10 23.51
N TYR A 51 -11.53 19.69 22.52
CA TYR A 51 -11.83 18.52 21.71
C TYR A 51 -10.96 17.35 22.14
N ASP A 52 -11.52 16.15 22.13
CA ASP A 52 -10.74 14.94 22.35
C ASP A 52 -9.74 14.77 21.19
N VAL A 53 -8.50 14.41 21.51
CA VAL A 53 -7.49 14.10 20.48
C VAL A 53 -7.93 12.87 19.65
N GLY A 54 -8.70 11.94 20.21
CA GLY A 54 -9.28 10.80 19.50
C GLY A 54 -10.21 11.20 18.35
N ASP A 55 -10.83 12.39 18.43
CA ASP A 55 -11.76 12.89 17.40
C ASP A 55 -11.08 13.38 16.14
N VAL A 56 -9.75 13.58 16.18
CA VAL A 56 -8.98 14.03 15.02
C VAL A 56 -9.15 13.06 13.84
N ARG A 57 -9.12 11.74 14.10
CA ARG A 57 -9.32 10.71 13.05
C ARG A 57 -10.71 10.82 12.41
N ARG A 58 -11.76 10.98 13.23
CA ARG A 58 -13.15 11.08 12.77
C ARG A 58 -13.36 12.33 11.91
N VAL A 59 -12.87 13.48 12.37
CA VAL A 59 -12.99 14.76 11.64
C VAL A 59 -12.21 14.75 10.33
N LEU A 60 -11.03 14.09 10.29
CA LEU A 60 -10.28 13.89 9.05
C LEU A 60 -11.02 12.99 8.06
N ALA A 61 -11.69 11.94 8.55
CA ALA A 61 -12.52 11.06 7.71
C ALA A 61 -13.71 11.83 7.10
N VAL A 62 -14.45 12.60 7.91
CA VAL A 62 -15.54 13.46 7.43
C VAL A 62 -15.05 14.47 6.39
N ARG A 63 -13.91 15.12 6.64
CA ARG A 63 -13.31 16.07 5.69
C ARG A 63 -13.02 15.42 4.34
N ARG A 64 -12.37 14.24 4.33
CA ARG A 64 -12.05 13.50 3.10
C ARG A 64 -13.30 13.07 2.34
N ALA A 65 -14.32 12.58 3.04
CA ALA A 65 -15.59 12.18 2.42
C ALA A 65 -16.28 13.37 1.73
N ILE A 66 -16.28 14.55 2.36
CA ILE A 66 -16.83 15.77 1.76
C ILE A 66 -15.99 16.22 0.55
N GLU A 67 -14.67 16.14 0.62
CA GLU A 67 -13.78 16.41 -0.52
C GLU A 67 -14.05 15.47 -1.71
N GLN A 68 -14.55 14.26 -1.44
CA GLN A 68 -14.97 13.26 -2.44
C GLN A 68 -16.45 13.40 -2.86
N GLY A 69 -17.16 14.42 -2.41
CA GLY A 69 -18.55 14.70 -2.80
C GLY A 69 -19.62 14.01 -1.94
N VAL A 70 -19.26 13.35 -0.85
CA VAL A 70 -20.23 12.75 0.08
C VAL A 70 -20.95 13.84 0.88
N PRO A 71 -22.29 13.79 1.02
CA PRO A 71 -23.04 14.71 1.86
C PRO A 71 -22.58 14.70 3.32
N LEU A 72 -22.56 15.86 3.98
CA LEU A 72 -22.01 16.04 5.33
C LEU A 72 -22.63 15.10 6.38
N LEU A 73 -23.95 14.91 6.36
CA LEU A 73 -24.64 14.05 7.33
C LEU A 73 -24.24 12.58 7.16
N GLU A 74 -24.18 12.10 5.92
CA GLU A 74 -23.72 10.73 5.62
C GLU A 74 -22.25 10.53 5.99
N ALA A 75 -21.42 11.56 5.80
CA ALA A 75 -20.03 11.54 6.21
C ALA A 75 -19.87 11.48 7.75
N ILE A 76 -20.69 12.23 8.49
CA ILE A 76 -20.72 12.22 9.96
C ILE A 76 -21.21 10.87 10.48
N ASP A 77 -22.32 10.37 9.94
CA ASP A 77 -22.88 9.07 10.31
C ASP A 77 -21.84 7.96 10.11
N GLY A 78 -21.14 7.93 8.97
CA GLY A 78 -20.01 7.01 8.77
C GLY A 78 -18.95 7.17 9.86
N ALA A 79 -18.48 8.40 10.10
CA ALA A 79 -17.42 8.64 11.07
C ALA A 79 -17.80 8.34 12.55
N GLU A 80 -19.09 8.40 12.91
CA GLU A 80 -19.59 8.12 14.28
C GLU A 80 -19.81 6.62 14.54
N HIS A 81 -20.19 5.85 13.53
CA HIS A 81 -20.41 4.39 13.67
C HIS A 81 -19.11 3.57 13.64
N GLY A 82 -17.93 4.21 13.66
CA GLY A 82 -16.66 3.51 13.40
C GLY A 82 -16.50 3.10 11.92
N ASP A 83 -17.51 3.35 11.10
CA ASP A 83 -17.49 3.33 9.64
C ASP A 83 -16.76 4.56 9.11
N GLY A 84 -15.53 4.81 9.58
CA GLY A 84 -14.63 5.69 8.85
C GLY A 84 -14.55 5.12 7.46
N ARG A 85 -15.31 5.70 6.50
CA ARG A 85 -15.62 5.14 5.18
C ARG A 85 -14.32 4.54 4.65
N GLN A 86 -14.17 3.24 4.91
CA GLN A 86 -13.23 2.41 4.19
C GLN A 86 -13.66 2.63 2.74
N PRO A 87 -12.72 2.79 1.80
CA PRO A 87 -13.11 2.66 0.40
C PRO A 87 -14.01 1.43 0.33
N ALA A 88 -15.22 1.60 -0.21
CA ALA A 88 -16.30 0.61 -0.19
C ALA A 88 -15.68 -0.77 -0.31
N GLY A 89 -15.95 -1.62 0.68
CA GLY A 89 -15.18 -2.82 0.98
C GLY A 89 -14.63 -3.45 -0.29
N ARG A 90 -13.30 -3.53 -0.40
CA ARG A 90 -12.66 -4.28 -1.47
C ARG A 90 -13.42 -5.59 -1.59
N SER A 91 -13.97 -5.86 -2.76
CA SER A 91 -14.54 -7.16 -3.01
C SER A 91 -13.44 -8.20 -2.75
N VAL A 92 -13.80 -9.43 -2.37
CA VAL A 92 -12.79 -10.49 -2.19
C VAL A 92 -11.82 -10.57 -3.39
N PRO A 93 -12.28 -10.45 -4.65
CA PRO A 93 -11.40 -10.31 -5.81
C PRO A 93 -10.39 -9.15 -5.74
N ASP A 94 -10.81 -7.95 -5.35
CA ASP A 94 -9.92 -6.77 -5.30
C ASP A 94 -8.86 -6.90 -4.19
N LEU A 95 -9.24 -7.52 -3.07
CA LEU A 95 -8.31 -7.81 -1.99
C LEU A 95 -7.29 -8.87 -2.41
N VAL A 96 -7.77 -9.96 -3.02
CA VAL A 96 -6.92 -11.03 -3.55
C VAL A 96 -5.94 -10.50 -4.58
N ALA A 97 -6.41 -9.70 -5.55
CA ALA A 97 -5.56 -9.11 -6.58
C ALA A 97 -4.43 -8.25 -5.99
N ALA A 98 -4.74 -7.46 -4.95
CA ALA A 98 -3.73 -6.62 -4.32
C ALA A 98 -2.77 -7.38 -3.41
N LEU A 99 -3.21 -8.48 -2.80
CA LEU A 99 -2.37 -9.31 -1.93
C LEU A 99 -1.54 -10.33 -2.70
N ASP A 100 -1.89 -10.67 -3.95
CA ASP A 100 -1.23 -11.75 -4.70
C ASP A 100 0.27 -11.53 -4.89
N HIS A 101 0.67 -10.26 -5.02
CA HIS A 101 2.05 -9.80 -5.15
C HIS A 101 2.64 -9.22 -3.86
N ALA A 102 1.89 -9.24 -2.75
CA ALA A 102 2.39 -8.68 -1.50
C ALA A 102 3.62 -9.47 -1.02
N PRO A 103 4.70 -8.81 -0.55
CA PRO A 103 5.95 -9.46 -0.15
C PRO A 103 5.88 -10.11 1.25
N PHE A 104 4.67 -10.44 1.69
CA PHE A 104 4.39 -11.08 2.97
C PHE A 104 3.34 -12.16 2.76
N ALA A 105 3.40 -13.23 3.55
CA ALA A 105 2.44 -14.31 3.48
C ALA A 105 1.00 -13.80 3.76
N ALA A 106 0.06 -14.19 2.91
CA ALA A 106 -1.35 -13.88 3.11
C ALA A 106 -2.23 -15.04 2.65
N LEU A 107 -3.28 -15.32 3.41
CA LEU A 107 -4.28 -16.31 3.05
C LEU A 107 -5.70 -15.83 3.38
N VAL A 108 -6.69 -16.43 2.73
CA VAL A 108 -8.10 -16.27 3.07
C VAL A 108 -8.66 -17.61 3.48
N VAL A 109 -9.39 -17.63 4.59
CA VAL A 109 -9.99 -18.82 5.20
C VAL A 109 -11.50 -18.63 5.27
N SER A 110 -12.25 -19.66 4.91
CA SER A 110 -13.68 -19.78 5.20
C SER A 110 -13.89 -20.48 6.54
N GLY A 111 -14.88 -20.05 7.32
CA GLY A 111 -15.16 -20.62 8.63
C GLY A 111 -16.65 -20.54 9.02
N PRO A 112 -17.01 -20.72 10.30
CA PRO A 112 -16.11 -21.02 11.43
C PRO A 112 -15.60 -22.47 11.45
N GLN A 113 -16.35 -23.43 10.89
CA GLN A 113 -15.86 -24.78 10.60
C GLN A 113 -16.56 -25.39 9.38
N PRO A 114 -15.85 -26.17 8.53
CA PRO A 114 -14.40 -26.36 8.55
C PRO A 114 -13.64 -25.05 8.25
N LEU A 115 -12.38 -24.97 8.68
CA LEU A 115 -11.51 -23.84 8.35
C LEU A 115 -10.85 -24.08 6.99
N GLU A 116 -11.60 -23.89 5.90
CA GLU A 116 -11.12 -24.13 4.55
C GLU A 116 -10.29 -22.94 4.04
N VAL A 117 -9.06 -23.20 3.61
CA VAL A 117 -8.20 -22.20 2.96
C VAL A 117 -8.72 -21.99 1.53
N VAL A 118 -9.37 -20.85 1.27
CA VAL A 118 -9.95 -20.57 -0.06
C VAL A 118 -8.95 -19.92 -1.01
N TRP A 119 -7.91 -19.27 -0.47
CA TRP A 119 -6.90 -18.59 -1.27
C TRP A 119 -5.59 -18.38 -0.48
N VAL A 120 -4.47 -18.39 -1.20
CA VAL A 120 -3.13 -18.06 -0.70
C VAL A 120 -2.37 -17.23 -1.73
N ASN A 121 -1.55 -16.28 -1.28
CA ASN A 121 -0.79 -15.41 -2.18
C ASN A 121 0.49 -16.07 -2.73
N GLY A 122 1.19 -15.38 -3.64
CA GLY A 122 2.42 -15.89 -4.27
C GLY A 122 3.49 -16.31 -3.27
N CYS A 123 3.66 -15.56 -2.18
CA CYS A 123 4.62 -15.90 -1.11
C CYS A 123 4.33 -17.27 -0.48
N LEU A 124 3.06 -17.55 -0.13
CA LEU A 124 2.70 -18.84 0.46
C LEU A 124 2.72 -19.98 -0.56
N ARG A 125 2.30 -19.74 -1.82
CA ARG A 125 2.37 -20.76 -2.88
C ARG A 125 3.78 -21.26 -3.16
N ALA A 126 4.79 -20.43 -2.89
CA ALA A 126 6.19 -20.80 -3.03
C ALA A 126 6.74 -21.65 -1.86
N VAL A 127 5.97 -21.82 -0.77
CA VAL A 127 6.36 -22.64 0.38
C VAL A 127 5.90 -24.08 0.18
N PRO A 128 6.82 -25.06 0.11
CA PRO A 128 6.45 -26.47 -0.16
C PRO A 128 5.51 -27.10 0.88
N ASP A 129 5.66 -26.74 2.16
CA ASP A 129 4.90 -27.32 3.29
C ASP A 129 3.91 -26.31 3.90
N GLY A 130 3.62 -25.21 3.20
CA GLY A 130 2.70 -24.18 3.66
C GLY A 130 1.23 -24.55 3.38
N PRO A 131 0.27 -23.86 4.02
CA PRO A 131 -1.15 -24.01 3.68
C PRO A 131 -1.39 -23.70 2.20
N SER A 132 -2.21 -24.52 1.55
CA SER A 132 -2.60 -24.38 0.15
C SER A 132 -4.12 -24.19 0.01
N ALA A 133 -4.55 -23.58 -1.10
CA ALA A 133 -5.97 -23.45 -1.39
C ALA A 133 -6.63 -24.85 -1.50
N GLY A 134 -7.77 -25.02 -0.82
CA GLY A 134 -8.49 -26.28 -0.65
C GLY A 134 -8.13 -27.05 0.62
N ASP A 135 -7.10 -26.64 1.36
CA ASP A 135 -6.72 -27.31 2.62
C ASP A 135 -7.68 -26.96 3.75
N ASP A 136 -7.92 -27.93 4.64
CA ASP A 136 -8.42 -27.64 5.99
C ASP A 136 -7.24 -27.14 6.84
N LEU A 137 -7.30 -25.88 7.25
CA LEU A 137 -6.22 -25.20 7.98
C LEU A 137 -5.84 -25.93 9.27
N LEU A 138 -6.79 -26.55 9.97
CA LEU A 138 -6.50 -27.29 11.19
C LEU A 138 -5.76 -28.60 10.93
N ARG A 139 -5.92 -29.17 9.73
CA ARG A 139 -5.22 -30.40 9.32
C ARG A 139 -3.85 -30.11 8.74
N SER A 140 -3.73 -29.06 7.92
CA SER A 140 -2.44 -28.64 7.34
C SER A 140 -1.53 -27.98 8.38
N ALA A 141 -2.09 -27.34 9.40
CA ALA A 141 -1.33 -26.75 10.50
C ALA A 141 -1.82 -27.23 11.89
N PRO A 142 -1.48 -28.47 12.31
CA PRO A 142 -1.94 -29.02 13.58
C PRO A 142 -1.52 -28.21 14.81
N ALA A 143 -0.39 -27.49 14.74
CA ALA A 143 0.08 -26.62 15.82
C ALA A 143 -0.77 -25.35 16.01
N PHE A 144 -1.58 -24.97 15.03
CA PHE A 144 -2.56 -23.89 15.15
C PHE A 144 -3.81 -24.36 15.91
N ALA A 145 -4.18 -25.64 15.76
CA ALA A 145 -5.39 -26.19 16.36
C ALA A 145 -5.37 -26.11 17.89
N GLY A 146 -6.41 -25.50 18.45
CA GLY A 146 -6.56 -25.32 19.90
C GLY A 146 -5.64 -24.25 20.53
N GLY A 147 -4.85 -23.54 19.72
CA GLY A 147 -4.03 -22.41 20.17
C GLY A 147 -4.79 -21.09 20.29
N ALA A 148 -4.13 -20.06 20.81
CA ALA A 148 -4.70 -18.73 20.99
C ALA A 148 -5.16 -18.08 19.67
N GLY A 149 -4.40 -18.25 18.59
CA GLY A 149 -4.80 -17.75 17.27
C GLY A 149 -6.01 -18.47 16.69
N HIS A 150 -6.20 -19.76 16.96
CA HIS A 150 -7.41 -20.48 16.56
C HIS A 150 -8.65 -19.90 17.26
N ALA A 151 -8.57 -19.71 18.57
CA ALA A 151 -9.66 -19.09 19.34
C ALA A 151 -9.96 -17.64 18.88
N ALA A 152 -8.92 -16.87 18.54
CA ALA A 152 -9.09 -15.51 18.02
C ALA A 152 -9.75 -15.50 16.63
N LEU A 153 -9.45 -16.48 15.78
CA LEU A 153 -10.09 -16.64 14.47
C LEU A 153 -11.56 -17.09 14.61
N GLU A 154 -11.86 -17.99 15.54
CA GLU A 154 -13.24 -18.35 15.86
C GLU A 154 -14.04 -17.14 16.37
N ALA A 155 -13.44 -16.31 17.22
CA ALA A 155 -14.05 -15.08 17.72
C ALA A 155 -14.33 -14.05 16.60
N LEU A 156 -13.42 -13.92 15.62
CA LEU A 156 -13.65 -13.12 14.41
C LEU A 156 -14.90 -13.60 13.67
N PHE A 157 -15.01 -14.90 13.41
CA PHE A 157 -16.17 -15.47 12.71
C PHE A 157 -17.48 -15.40 13.50
N ALA A 158 -17.40 -15.38 14.83
CA ALA A 158 -18.56 -15.25 15.72
C ALA A 158 -19.15 -13.83 15.78
N GLY A 159 -18.61 -12.88 15.01
CA GLY A 159 -19.07 -11.48 14.99
C GLY A 159 -18.16 -10.53 15.77
N GLY A 160 -16.86 -10.82 15.82
CA GLY A 160 -15.88 -9.90 16.39
C GLY A 160 -15.82 -8.58 15.60
N ASP A 161 -15.92 -7.46 16.32
CA ASP A 161 -15.78 -6.13 15.72
C ASP A 161 -14.31 -5.82 15.46
N GLY A 162 -13.97 -5.65 14.18
CA GLY A 162 -12.65 -5.16 13.76
C GLY A 162 -11.57 -6.25 13.61
N PRO A 163 -10.32 -5.82 13.40
CA PRO A 163 -9.22 -6.76 13.18
C PRO A 163 -8.76 -7.44 14.46
N ALA A 164 -8.30 -8.69 14.35
CA ALA A 164 -7.76 -9.46 15.46
C ALA A 164 -6.32 -9.90 15.22
N TRP A 165 -5.59 -10.07 16.31
CA TRP A 165 -4.26 -10.67 16.29
C TRP A 165 -4.37 -12.20 16.28
N ILE A 166 -3.76 -12.84 15.28
CA ILE A 166 -3.86 -14.28 15.06
C ILE A 166 -2.46 -14.88 15.14
N GLU A 167 -2.14 -15.49 16.28
CA GLU A 167 -0.88 -16.20 16.47
C GLU A 167 -0.89 -17.56 15.75
N HIS A 168 0.18 -17.87 15.04
CA HIS A 168 0.29 -19.14 14.34
C HIS A 168 1.78 -19.53 14.17
N PRO A 169 2.09 -20.82 13.95
CA PRO A 169 3.43 -21.21 13.53
C PRO A 169 3.82 -20.49 12.23
N SER A 170 5.12 -20.30 12.00
CA SER A 170 5.59 -19.79 10.71
C SER A 170 5.04 -20.65 9.58
N TRP A 171 4.33 -20.01 8.64
CA TRP A 171 3.82 -20.67 7.44
C TRP A 171 4.93 -21.00 6.45
N THR A 172 6.13 -20.44 6.63
CA THR A 172 7.22 -20.42 5.63
C THR A 172 8.54 -21.01 6.14
N GLU A 173 8.71 -21.17 7.47
CA GLU A 173 9.98 -21.62 8.07
C GLU A 173 9.81 -22.92 8.87
N HIS A 174 10.74 -23.86 8.72
CA HIS A 174 10.80 -25.09 9.53
C HIS A 174 11.43 -24.82 10.91
N PHE A 175 10.68 -25.11 11.99
CA PHE A 175 11.09 -25.22 13.41
C PHE A 175 11.59 -23.94 14.13
N PRO A 176 11.13 -23.69 15.37
CA PRO A 176 9.83 -23.13 15.74
C PRO A 176 9.91 -21.59 15.84
N VAL A 177 9.53 -20.86 14.80
CA VAL A 177 9.32 -19.42 14.90
C VAL A 177 7.82 -19.18 15.03
N ALA A 178 7.37 -18.82 16.24
CA ALA A 178 6.02 -18.30 16.42
C ALA A 178 5.95 -16.93 15.73
N THR A 179 4.93 -16.76 14.91
CA THR A 179 4.66 -15.51 14.19
C THR A 179 3.18 -15.15 14.41
N ALA A 180 2.75 -14.06 13.81
CA ALA A 180 1.36 -13.69 13.82
C ALA A 180 0.93 -13.05 12.51
N SER A 181 -0.37 -13.14 12.29
CA SER A 181 -1.09 -12.39 11.29
C SER A 181 -2.00 -11.39 11.97
N VAL A 182 -2.36 -10.33 11.26
CA VAL A 182 -3.62 -9.65 11.56
C VAL A 182 -4.71 -10.23 10.68
N GLY A 183 -5.79 -10.65 11.33
CA GLY A 183 -6.99 -11.21 10.73
C GLY A 183 -8.14 -10.20 10.71
N TRP A 184 -8.99 -10.26 9.70
CA TRP A 184 -10.27 -9.55 9.69
C TRP A 184 -11.29 -10.24 8.79
N CYS A 185 -12.58 -10.11 9.11
CA CYS A 185 -13.67 -10.63 8.29
C CYS A 185 -13.86 -9.80 7.02
N LEU A 186 -14.09 -10.49 5.90
CA LEU A 186 -14.36 -9.88 4.61
C LEU A 186 -15.86 -9.63 4.43
N PRO A 187 -16.27 -8.57 3.70
CA PRO A 187 -17.68 -8.34 3.37
C PRO A 187 -18.20 -9.51 2.53
N GLN A 188 -19.30 -10.13 2.96
CA GLN A 188 -19.91 -11.30 2.30
C GLN A 188 -21.42 -11.13 2.16
N GLU A 189 -22.01 -11.81 1.16
CA GLU A 189 -23.47 -11.82 1.00
C GLU A 189 -24.13 -12.60 2.15
N PRO A 190 -25.29 -12.15 2.67
CA PRO A 190 -26.01 -12.87 3.70
C PRO A 190 -26.29 -14.33 3.30
N GLY A 191 -25.91 -15.27 4.16
CA GLY A 191 -26.10 -16.71 3.92
C GLY A 191 -24.93 -17.43 3.24
N THR A 192 -23.86 -16.71 2.87
CA THR A 192 -22.58 -17.31 2.49
C THR A 192 -21.71 -17.60 3.70
N ALA A 193 -20.80 -18.57 3.59
CA ALA A 193 -19.85 -18.86 4.66
C ALA A 193 -18.93 -17.65 4.88
N PRO A 194 -18.73 -17.19 6.12
CA PRO A 194 -17.89 -16.04 6.37
C PRO A 194 -16.44 -16.31 5.94
N LEU A 195 -15.79 -15.26 5.44
CA LEU A 195 -14.39 -15.29 5.04
C LEU A 195 -13.57 -14.37 5.93
N ALA A 196 -12.38 -14.81 6.30
CA ALA A 196 -11.39 -14.00 7.01
C ALA A 196 -10.08 -13.96 6.21
N ALA A 197 -9.54 -12.77 6.00
CA ALA A 197 -8.19 -12.60 5.49
C ALA A 197 -7.21 -12.59 6.66
N LEU A 198 -6.11 -13.33 6.53
CA LEU A 198 -4.98 -13.38 7.45
C LEU A 198 -3.74 -12.87 6.72
N VAL A 199 -3.18 -11.77 7.20
CA VAL A 199 -1.96 -11.17 6.64
C VAL A 199 -0.84 -11.25 7.64
N ALA A 200 0.21 -12.00 7.30
CA ALA A 200 1.37 -12.18 8.13
C ALA A 200 2.09 -10.86 8.36
N ILE A 201 2.56 -10.66 9.59
CA ILE A 201 3.39 -9.53 9.96
C ILE A 201 4.79 -10.06 10.20
N PRO A 202 5.82 -9.50 9.54
CA PRO A 202 7.19 -9.89 9.82
C PRO A 202 7.49 -9.62 11.29
N THR A 203 7.60 -10.70 12.06
CA THR A 203 7.80 -10.66 13.50
C THR A 203 9.10 -11.36 13.85
N ARG A 204 10.14 -10.58 14.14
CA ARG A 204 11.18 -11.06 15.04
C ARG A 204 10.57 -11.00 16.44
N ALA A 205 10.07 -12.15 16.89
CA ALA A 205 9.71 -12.50 18.27
C ALA A 205 9.23 -11.31 19.13
N PHE A 206 7.90 -11.11 19.21
CA PHE A 206 7.36 -10.35 20.32
C PHE A 206 7.72 -11.05 21.64
N ASP A 207 8.11 -10.29 22.66
CA ASP A 207 8.49 -10.78 24.00
C ASP A 207 7.28 -11.32 24.81
N GLY A 208 6.42 -12.11 24.17
CA GLY A 208 5.32 -12.85 24.81
C GLY A 208 4.09 -12.03 25.21
N GLU A 209 4.02 -10.73 24.89
CA GLU A 209 2.85 -9.90 25.18
C GLU A 209 2.05 -9.60 23.90
N LEU A 210 0.76 -9.96 23.92
CA LEU A 210 -0.18 -9.69 22.83
C LEU A 210 -0.34 -8.18 22.65
N PRO A 211 -0.25 -7.64 21.42
CA PRO A 211 -0.51 -6.24 21.18
C PRO A 211 -1.95 -5.87 21.56
N ASP A 212 -2.12 -4.68 22.14
CA ASP A 212 -3.45 -4.12 22.42
C ASP A 212 -4.22 -3.79 21.13
N GLY A 213 -5.53 -3.53 21.27
CA GLY A 213 -6.41 -3.22 20.14
C GLY A 213 -5.92 -2.03 19.31
N ASP A 214 -5.39 -0.99 19.95
CA ASP A 214 -4.84 0.18 19.26
C ASP A 214 -3.60 -0.16 18.41
N ALA A 215 -2.74 -1.06 18.89
CA ALA A 215 -1.59 -1.54 18.15
C ALA A 215 -2.00 -2.37 16.92
N ILE A 216 -3.01 -3.23 17.07
CA ILE A 216 -3.60 -4.01 15.98
C ILE A 216 -4.19 -3.06 14.92
N GLU A 217 -4.96 -2.04 15.34
CA GLU A 217 -5.51 -1.03 14.43
C GLU A 217 -4.43 -0.26 13.67
N ARG A 218 -3.37 0.20 14.37
CA ARG A 218 -2.25 0.90 13.73
C ARG A 218 -1.59 0.03 12.67
N GLN A 219 -1.41 -1.25 12.97
CA GLN A 219 -0.79 -2.18 12.03
C GLN A 219 -1.69 -2.45 10.81
N MET A 220 -3.01 -2.59 11.01
CA MET A 220 -3.96 -2.69 9.91
C MET A 220 -4.00 -1.46 9.04
N SER A 221 -3.94 -0.27 9.64
CA SER A 221 -3.85 0.99 8.90
C SER A 221 -2.61 1.03 8.00
N ARG A 222 -1.46 0.51 8.48
CA ARG A 222 -0.24 0.38 7.66
C ARG A 222 -0.42 -0.63 6.51
N LEU A 223 -0.97 -1.80 6.78
CA LEU A 223 -1.21 -2.84 5.77
C LEU A 223 -2.16 -2.35 4.68
N ARG A 224 -3.30 -1.76 5.07
CA ARG A 224 -4.25 -1.14 4.13
C ARG A 224 -3.59 -0.05 3.33
N GLY A 225 -2.82 0.84 3.98
CA GLY A 225 -2.04 1.86 3.29
C GLY A 225 -1.03 1.27 2.29
N SER A 226 -0.46 0.09 2.56
CA SER A 226 0.41 -0.61 1.62
C SER A 226 -0.35 -1.18 0.42
N LEU A 227 -1.48 -1.84 0.68
CA LEU A 227 -2.32 -2.41 -0.37
C LEU A 227 -2.96 -1.34 -1.26
N ASP A 228 -3.31 -0.19 -0.69
CA ASP A 228 -3.83 0.95 -1.44
C ASP A 228 -2.76 1.54 -2.35
N ARG A 229 -1.50 1.59 -1.87
CA ARG A 229 -0.36 1.97 -2.72
C ARG A 229 -0.17 0.99 -3.87
N VAL A 230 -0.03 -0.31 -3.60
CA VAL A 230 0.15 -1.33 -4.65
C VAL A 230 -0.97 -1.23 -5.68
N ASN A 231 -2.22 -1.13 -5.25
CA ASN A 231 -3.37 -0.97 -6.16
C ASN A 231 -3.28 0.31 -7.01
N ALA A 232 -2.87 1.43 -6.40
CA ALA A 232 -2.67 2.68 -7.14
C ALA A 232 -1.57 2.54 -8.21
N TRP A 233 -0.48 1.85 -7.91
CA TRP A 233 0.58 1.54 -8.87
C TRP A 233 0.10 0.62 -9.99
N THR A 234 -0.65 -0.44 -9.67
CA THR A 234 -1.25 -1.34 -10.68
C THR A 234 -2.15 -0.57 -11.65
N VAL A 235 -3.05 0.27 -11.13
CA VAL A 235 -3.94 1.10 -11.95
C VAL A 235 -3.14 2.09 -12.81
N ALA A 236 -2.06 2.67 -12.27
CA ALA A 236 -1.20 3.57 -13.02
C ALA A 236 -0.45 2.87 -14.17
N VAL A 237 0.05 1.67 -13.92
CA VAL A 237 0.75 0.86 -14.93
C VAL A 237 -0.20 0.37 -16.01
N ASP A 238 -1.41 -0.10 -15.69
CA ASP A 238 -2.36 -0.55 -16.72
C ASP A 238 -2.84 0.63 -17.59
N ASP A 239 -3.06 1.80 -17.02
CA ASP A 239 -3.39 3.01 -17.78
C ASP A 239 -2.25 3.44 -18.74
N ALA A 240 -1.00 3.36 -18.26
CA ALA A 240 0.18 3.59 -19.10
C ALA A 240 0.32 2.54 -20.21
N ALA A 241 0.12 1.25 -19.88
CA ALA A 241 0.12 0.17 -20.86
C ALA A 241 -0.99 0.32 -21.90
N GLY A 242 -2.16 0.87 -21.51
CA GLY A 242 -3.23 1.23 -22.42
C GLY A 242 -2.78 2.17 -23.55
N ALA A 243 -1.97 3.19 -23.23
CA ALA A 243 -1.41 4.10 -24.25
C ALA A 243 -0.53 3.40 -25.28
N LEU A 244 0.20 2.36 -24.87
CA LEU A 244 1.05 1.54 -25.75
C LEU A 244 0.24 0.59 -26.65
N ARG A 245 -0.98 0.22 -26.24
CA ARG A 245 -1.90 -0.57 -27.07
C ARG A 245 -2.56 0.28 -28.14
N GLU A 246 -2.76 1.56 -27.87
CA GLU A 246 -3.39 2.52 -28.79
C GLU A 246 -2.45 2.91 -29.95
N ASN A 247 -1.15 3.08 -29.69
CA ASN A 247 -0.15 3.52 -30.68
C ASN A 247 1.21 2.83 -30.44
N GLY A 248 2.06 2.76 -31.48
CA GLY A 248 3.43 2.25 -31.37
C GLY A 248 4.49 3.35 -31.38
N GLY A 249 5.72 3.01 -30.95
CA GLY A 249 6.89 3.87 -31.09
C GLY A 249 7.11 4.91 -29.99
N VAL A 250 8.03 5.84 -30.27
CA VAL A 250 8.58 6.80 -29.28
C VAL A 250 7.49 7.70 -28.70
N ASP A 251 6.50 8.11 -29.51
CA ASP A 251 5.38 8.94 -29.05
C ASP A 251 4.48 8.18 -28.07
N ALA A 252 4.20 6.90 -28.35
CA ALA A 252 3.43 6.03 -27.46
C ALA A 252 4.18 5.77 -26.16
N ALA A 253 5.48 5.50 -26.23
CA ALA A 253 6.35 5.36 -25.06
C ALA A 253 6.35 6.64 -24.19
N SER A 254 6.40 7.81 -24.82
CA SER A 254 6.36 9.11 -24.13
C SER A 254 5.01 9.38 -23.48
N GLU A 255 3.89 9.03 -24.14
CA GLU A 255 2.55 9.15 -23.59
C GLU A 255 2.31 8.17 -22.43
N ALA A 256 2.72 6.92 -22.57
CA ALA A 256 2.67 5.94 -21.49
C ALA A 256 3.44 6.43 -20.26
N LEU A 257 4.64 6.95 -20.48
CA LEU A 257 5.45 7.50 -19.40
C LEU A 257 4.80 8.73 -18.75
N ARG A 258 4.15 9.59 -19.53
CA ARG A 258 3.42 10.76 -19.05
C ARG A 258 2.25 10.36 -18.16
N ARG A 259 1.46 9.37 -18.59
CA ARG A 259 0.32 8.83 -17.83
C ARG A 259 0.78 8.19 -16.50
N LEU A 260 1.84 7.39 -16.54
CA LEU A 260 2.45 6.79 -15.36
C LEU A 260 2.90 7.88 -14.37
N ALA A 261 3.76 8.79 -14.82
CA ALA A 261 4.36 9.84 -13.99
C ALA A 261 3.31 10.71 -13.30
N ALA A 262 2.24 11.05 -14.01
CA ALA A 262 1.13 11.83 -13.46
C ALA A 262 0.39 11.10 -12.32
N ARG A 263 0.17 9.79 -12.45
CA ARG A 263 -0.59 8.99 -11.47
C ARG A 263 0.22 8.61 -10.23
N ILE A 264 1.51 8.31 -10.38
CA ILE A 264 2.39 7.94 -9.25
C ILE A 264 3.01 9.16 -8.55
N GLY A 265 2.75 10.37 -9.04
CA GLY A 265 3.26 11.62 -8.45
C GLY A 265 4.74 11.87 -8.74
N ALA A 266 5.28 11.35 -9.84
CA ALA A 266 6.63 11.68 -10.28
C ALA A 266 6.69 13.14 -10.74
N LEU A 267 7.74 13.85 -10.31
CA LEU A 267 8.03 15.22 -10.71
C LEU A 267 8.38 15.28 -12.19
N ASP A 268 9.18 14.35 -12.68
CA ASP A 268 9.54 14.22 -14.09
C ASP A 268 9.90 12.77 -14.42
N ALA A 269 10.06 12.47 -15.70
CA ALA A 269 10.54 11.18 -16.17
C ALA A 269 11.26 11.29 -17.52
N ALA A 270 12.16 10.36 -17.80
CA ALA A 270 12.88 10.33 -19.07
C ALA A 270 13.22 8.90 -19.52
N LEU A 271 13.31 8.71 -20.83
CA LEU A 271 13.90 7.51 -21.43
C LEU A 271 15.39 7.79 -21.71
N LEU A 272 16.25 6.90 -21.23
CA LEU A 272 17.69 6.97 -21.31
C LEU A 272 18.18 5.83 -22.21
N PRO A 273 18.17 5.97 -23.55
CA PRO A 273 18.69 4.93 -24.43
C PRO A 273 20.19 4.72 -24.22
N VAL A 274 20.64 3.47 -24.38
CA VAL A 274 22.07 3.15 -24.47
C VAL A 274 22.54 3.36 -25.91
N VAL A 275 23.49 4.28 -26.11
CA VAL A 275 24.14 4.58 -27.38
C VAL A 275 25.65 4.40 -27.20
N ASP A 276 26.26 3.50 -27.97
CA ASP A 276 27.69 3.17 -27.88
C ASP A 276 28.17 2.88 -26.44
N GLY A 277 27.34 2.16 -25.67
CA GLY A 277 27.63 1.79 -24.28
C GLY A 277 27.41 2.90 -23.26
N THR A 278 26.99 4.09 -23.68
CA THR A 278 26.72 5.24 -22.82
C THR A 278 25.22 5.49 -22.71
N LEU A 279 24.72 5.86 -21.53
CA LEU A 279 23.34 6.31 -21.38
C LEU A 279 23.24 7.77 -21.82
N VAL A 280 22.37 8.03 -22.79
CA VAL A 280 22.12 9.38 -23.27
C VAL A 280 20.82 9.88 -22.64
N ALA A 281 20.89 10.94 -21.83
CA ALA A 281 19.69 11.55 -21.29
C ALA A 281 18.92 12.28 -22.40
N SER A 282 17.79 11.70 -22.80
CA SER A 282 16.82 12.36 -23.67
C SER A 282 16.14 13.52 -22.91
N PRO A 283 15.52 14.49 -23.61
CA PRO A 283 14.68 15.49 -22.95
C PRO A 283 13.65 14.78 -22.06
N SER A 284 13.62 15.14 -20.79
CA SER A 284 12.61 14.63 -19.88
C SER A 284 11.23 15.20 -20.22
N LEU A 285 10.17 14.53 -19.76
CA LEU A 285 8.79 14.90 -20.07
C LEU A 285 8.45 16.35 -19.72
N LYS A 286 9.02 16.87 -18.63
CA LYS A 286 8.83 18.25 -18.16
C LYS A 286 10.07 19.13 -18.29
N GLY A 287 11.16 18.61 -18.90
CA GLY A 287 12.41 19.33 -19.10
C GLY A 287 13.16 19.67 -17.80
N MET A 288 12.93 18.95 -16.70
CA MET A 288 13.67 19.14 -15.45
C MET A 288 15.07 18.52 -15.47
N LEU A 289 15.33 17.55 -16.34
CA LEU A 289 16.63 16.91 -16.45
C LEU A 289 17.51 17.63 -17.47
N GLU A 290 18.74 17.93 -17.08
CA GLU A 290 19.74 18.45 -18.01
C GLU A 290 20.25 17.34 -18.94
N PRO A 291 20.32 17.57 -20.27
CA PRO A 291 20.90 16.61 -21.20
C PRO A 291 22.35 16.28 -20.81
N SER A 292 22.62 14.99 -20.61
CA SER A 292 23.90 14.47 -20.16
C SER A 292 24.18 13.11 -20.81
N ALA A 293 25.46 12.77 -20.92
CA ALA A 293 25.91 11.44 -21.32
C ALA A 293 26.58 10.80 -20.12
N VAL A 294 26.05 9.67 -19.66
CA VAL A 294 26.47 9.02 -18.42
C VAL A 294 27.04 7.65 -18.76
N ASP A 295 28.30 7.40 -18.38
CA ASP A 295 28.91 6.08 -18.43
C ASP A 295 28.30 5.20 -17.32
N PRO A 296 27.57 4.13 -17.66
CA PRO A 296 26.99 3.24 -16.65
C PRO A 296 28.01 2.63 -15.71
N ALA A 297 29.25 2.40 -16.17
CA ALA A 297 30.29 1.77 -15.36
C ALA A 297 30.78 2.67 -14.21
N ALA A 298 30.49 3.97 -14.26
CA ALA A 298 30.84 4.91 -13.20
C ALA A 298 29.97 4.76 -11.95
N PHE A 299 28.80 4.11 -12.04
CA PHE A 299 27.81 4.02 -10.97
C PHE A 299 27.37 2.56 -10.76
N PRO A 300 27.72 1.90 -9.64
CA PRO A 300 27.44 0.48 -9.40
C PRO A 300 25.97 0.09 -9.53
N GLU A 301 25.06 0.92 -9.05
CA GLU A 301 23.61 0.75 -9.10
C GLU A 301 23.07 0.85 -10.53
N VAL A 302 23.64 1.74 -11.36
CA VAL A 302 23.30 1.86 -12.79
C VAL A 302 23.78 0.63 -13.55
N ALA A 303 25.02 0.22 -13.30
CA ALA A 303 25.60 -0.96 -13.92
C ALA A 303 24.87 -2.25 -13.48
N GLY A 304 24.46 -2.33 -12.21
CA GLY A 304 23.65 -3.41 -11.65
C GLY A 304 22.27 -3.46 -12.29
N ALA A 305 21.56 -2.34 -12.40
CA ALA A 305 20.26 -2.28 -13.06
C ALA A 305 20.31 -2.78 -14.50
N LEU A 306 21.33 -2.39 -15.28
CA LEU A 306 21.48 -2.83 -16.67
C LEU A 306 21.84 -4.32 -16.83
N ARG A 307 22.61 -4.89 -15.88
CA ARG A 307 23.03 -6.30 -15.92
C ARG A 307 21.98 -7.24 -15.34
N ASP A 308 21.46 -6.90 -14.18
CA ASP A 308 20.65 -7.78 -13.33
C ASP A 308 19.15 -7.48 -13.47
N SER A 309 18.78 -6.52 -14.35
CA SER A 309 17.42 -6.04 -14.52
C SER A 309 16.78 -5.55 -13.21
N ALA A 310 17.60 -4.94 -12.34
CA ALA A 310 17.17 -4.44 -11.04
C ALA A 310 16.58 -3.03 -11.14
N VAL A 311 15.52 -2.77 -10.35
CA VAL A 311 14.95 -1.43 -10.15
C VAL A 311 15.54 -0.85 -8.88
N ASP A 312 16.25 0.27 -9.01
CA ASP A 312 16.99 0.85 -7.88
C ASP A 312 16.95 2.37 -7.83
N TRP A 313 17.11 2.92 -6.64
CA TRP A 313 17.29 4.34 -6.42
C TRP A 313 18.72 4.74 -6.74
N LEU A 314 18.86 5.88 -7.40
CA LEU A 314 20.16 6.49 -7.65
C LEU A 314 20.69 7.13 -6.37
N ASP A 315 21.98 6.96 -6.12
CA ASP A 315 22.65 7.75 -5.10
C ASP A 315 22.76 9.23 -5.52
N LEU A 316 23.19 10.09 -4.59
CA LEU A 316 23.27 11.52 -4.86
C LEU A 316 24.27 11.86 -6.00
N PRO A 317 25.49 11.29 -6.06
CA PRO A 317 26.37 11.42 -7.22
C PRO A 317 25.72 11.05 -8.56
N ALA A 318 25.02 9.92 -8.65
CA ALA A 318 24.35 9.49 -9.87
C ALA A 318 23.19 10.43 -10.22
N CYS A 319 22.39 10.85 -9.23
CA CYS A 319 21.33 11.86 -9.44
C CYS A 319 21.89 13.12 -10.10
N HIS A 320 23.02 13.64 -9.62
CA HIS A 320 23.69 14.79 -10.23
C HIS A 320 24.18 14.50 -11.64
N ALA A 321 24.74 13.31 -11.90
CA ALA A 321 25.20 12.93 -13.24
C ALA A 321 24.07 12.88 -14.27
N PHE A 322 22.86 12.48 -13.86
CA PHE A 322 21.65 12.49 -14.69
C PHE A 322 20.90 13.83 -14.69
N GLY A 323 21.44 14.88 -14.06
CA GLY A 323 20.83 16.21 -14.06
C GLY A 323 19.58 16.34 -13.19
N VAL A 324 19.41 15.49 -12.18
CA VAL A 324 18.30 15.58 -11.22
C VAL A 324 18.52 16.84 -10.35
N PRO A 325 17.53 17.75 -10.25
CA PRO A 325 17.72 19.02 -9.56
C PRO A 325 17.68 18.89 -8.02
N GLY A 326 18.63 19.52 -7.35
CA GLY A 326 18.67 19.65 -5.89
C GLY A 326 18.83 18.31 -5.16
N GLU A 327 18.16 18.16 -4.01
CA GLU A 327 18.06 16.90 -3.24
C GLU A 327 16.89 16.02 -3.73
N GLY A 328 16.63 16.02 -5.05
CA GLY A 328 15.63 15.14 -5.66
C GLY A 328 16.09 13.68 -5.58
N ALA A 329 15.12 12.77 -5.52
CA ALA A 329 15.39 11.33 -5.59
C ALA A 329 14.99 10.82 -6.96
N ALA A 330 15.77 9.90 -7.54
CA ALA A 330 15.44 9.30 -8.82
C ALA A 330 15.59 7.78 -8.77
N VAL A 331 14.63 7.08 -9.38
CA VAL A 331 14.66 5.63 -9.53
C VAL A 331 14.87 5.28 -11.00
N ILE A 332 15.74 4.30 -11.24
CA ILE A 332 16.01 3.75 -12.57
C ILE A 332 15.30 2.40 -12.74
N VAL A 333 14.73 2.20 -13.92
CA VAL A 333 14.05 0.96 -14.31
C VAL A 333 14.63 0.51 -15.65
N PRO A 334 15.23 -0.69 -15.74
CA PRO A 334 15.84 -1.16 -16.98
C PRO A 334 14.79 -1.47 -18.04
N ILE A 335 15.04 -1.00 -19.27
CA ILE A 335 14.19 -1.27 -20.44
C ILE A 335 14.82 -2.43 -21.18
N VAL A 336 14.25 -3.62 -21.01
CA VAL A 336 14.72 -4.85 -21.65
C VAL A 336 13.65 -5.36 -22.62
N ALA A 337 14.04 -5.62 -23.86
CA ALA A 337 13.15 -6.24 -24.83
C ALA A 337 13.94 -7.12 -25.81
N ALA A 338 13.33 -8.23 -26.25
CA ALA A 338 13.97 -9.22 -27.12
C ALA A 338 15.36 -9.69 -26.61
N GLY A 339 15.52 -9.86 -25.30
CA GLY A 339 16.77 -10.29 -24.67
C GLY A 339 17.89 -9.25 -24.69
N ARG A 340 17.59 -7.98 -24.98
CA ARG A 340 18.57 -6.88 -25.03
C ARG A 340 18.12 -5.74 -24.14
N THR A 341 19.06 -5.17 -23.39
CA THR A 341 18.86 -3.91 -22.66
C THR A 341 18.94 -2.75 -23.65
N LEU A 342 17.84 -2.03 -23.81
CA LEU A 342 17.71 -0.88 -24.72
C LEU A 342 18.11 0.44 -24.05
N GLY A 343 17.98 0.50 -22.72
CA GLY A 343 18.11 1.75 -21.97
C GLY A 343 17.63 1.62 -20.54
N LEU A 344 17.51 2.77 -19.89
CA LEU A 344 16.82 2.92 -18.62
C LEU A 344 15.62 3.85 -18.79
N LEU A 345 14.59 3.61 -18.00
CA LEU A 345 13.58 4.59 -17.67
C LEU A 345 14.00 5.26 -16.35
N LEU A 346 13.99 6.58 -16.30
CA LEU A 346 14.24 7.36 -15.09
C LEU A 346 12.95 8.02 -14.61
N LEU A 347 12.61 7.87 -13.34
CA LEU A 347 11.49 8.56 -12.68
C LEU A 347 12.04 9.44 -11.55
N VAL A 348 11.66 10.73 -11.55
CA VAL A 348 12.14 11.72 -10.58
C VAL A 348 11.07 12.01 -9.56
N PHE A 349 11.44 12.05 -8.29
CA PHE A 349 10.58 12.36 -7.15
C PHE A 349 11.19 13.44 -6.27
N ARG A 350 10.35 14.04 -5.42
CA ARG A 350 10.83 15.02 -4.42
C ARG A 350 11.68 14.38 -3.33
N ARG A 351 11.45 13.09 -3.06
CA ARG A 351 12.13 12.24 -2.08
C ARG A 351 11.83 10.79 -2.45
N GLU A 352 12.61 9.86 -1.92
CA GLU A 352 12.32 8.44 -2.08
C GLU A 352 10.89 8.13 -1.61
N VAL A 353 10.17 7.39 -2.44
CA VAL A 353 8.86 6.84 -2.10
C VAL A 353 9.03 5.35 -1.78
N PRO A 354 8.22 4.79 -0.86
CA PRO A 354 8.27 3.35 -0.60
C PRO A 354 8.03 2.56 -1.89
N LEU A 355 9.02 1.75 -2.27
CA LEU A 355 8.99 0.89 -3.45
C LEU A 355 9.27 -0.56 -3.00
N GLY A 356 8.22 -1.37 -2.92
CA GLY A 356 8.31 -2.80 -2.62
C GLY A 356 8.48 -3.64 -3.88
N ASP A 357 8.56 -4.95 -3.71
CA ASP A 357 8.83 -5.86 -4.84
C ASP A 357 7.69 -5.87 -5.86
N ALA A 358 6.43 -5.78 -5.40
CA ALA A 358 5.27 -5.64 -6.29
C ALA A 358 5.37 -4.40 -7.19
N GLU A 359 5.73 -3.24 -6.63
CA GLU A 359 5.88 -2.02 -7.43
C GLU A 359 7.06 -2.12 -8.41
N ARG A 360 8.16 -2.77 -8.02
CA ARG A 360 9.30 -3.04 -8.92
C ARG A 360 8.92 -3.94 -10.08
N ASP A 361 8.19 -5.03 -9.81
CA ASP A 361 7.73 -5.97 -10.83
C ASP A 361 6.78 -5.30 -11.83
N LEU A 362 5.85 -4.49 -11.33
CA LEU A 362 4.95 -3.69 -12.17
C LEU A 362 5.73 -2.72 -13.09
N LEU A 363 6.74 -2.05 -12.55
CA LEU A 363 7.61 -1.16 -13.32
C LEU A 363 8.41 -1.92 -14.40
N LEU A 364 8.97 -3.09 -14.07
CA LEU A 364 9.69 -3.93 -15.02
C LEU A 364 8.78 -4.44 -16.15
N GLY A 365 7.55 -4.85 -15.82
CA GLY A 365 6.55 -5.27 -16.81
C GLY A 365 6.19 -4.15 -17.78
N LEU A 366 5.99 -2.92 -17.27
CA LEU A 366 5.74 -1.75 -18.10
C LEU A 366 6.95 -1.38 -18.95
N ALA A 367 8.16 -1.34 -18.37
CA ALA A 367 9.39 -1.03 -19.09
C ALA A 367 9.67 -2.02 -20.23
N THR A 368 9.37 -3.30 -20.02
CA THR A 368 9.42 -4.34 -21.06
C THR A 368 8.44 -4.02 -22.20
N THR A 369 7.21 -3.63 -21.87
CA THR A 369 6.19 -3.24 -22.87
C THR A 369 6.61 -2.01 -23.66
N ILE A 370 7.19 -1.00 -22.99
CA ILE A 370 7.79 0.17 -23.63
C ILE A 370 8.91 -0.26 -24.59
N GLY A 371 9.79 -1.17 -24.16
CA GLY A 371 10.87 -1.68 -25.00
C GLY A 371 10.37 -2.34 -26.29
N PHE A 372 9.31 -3.15 -26.22
CA PHE A 372 8.68 -3.71 -27.42
C PHE A 372 8.07 -2.65 -28.34
N ALA A 373 7.44 -1.61 -27.77
CA ALA A 373 6.89 -0.50 -28.55
C ALA A 373 7.99 0.30 -29.28
N LEU A 374 9.16 0.47 -28.64
CA LEU A 374 10.33 1.13 -29.24
C LEU A 374 10.93 0.30 -30.39
N ILE A 375 11.04 -1.02 -30.24
CA ILE A 375 11.54 -1.92 -31.29
C ILE A 375 10.55 -2.03 -32.46
N GLY A 376 9.24 -2.06 -32.18
CA GLY A 376 8.18 -2.29 -33.16
C GLY A 376 7.88 -1.12 -34.10
N SER A 377 8.64 -0.03 -34.05
CA SER A 377 8.47 1.11 -34.96
C SER A 377 9.06 0.82 -36.33
N PRO A 378 8.26 0.74 -37.42
CA PRO A 378 8.83 0.79 -38.75
C PRO A 378 9.45 2.17 -38.95
N VAL A 379 10.75 2.22 -39.24
CA VAL A 379 11.40 3.39 -39.83
C VAL A 379 10.60 3.73 -41.09
N ARG A 380 9.83 4.82 -41.06
CA ARG A 380 9.25 5.38 -42.29
C ARG A 380 10.44 5.82 -43.15
N ALA A 381 10.73 5.02 -44.18
CA ALA A 381 11.70 5.31 -45.23
C ALA A 381 11.22 6.46 -46.13
#